data_AF-A0A9P6V710-F1
#
_entry.id   AF-A0A9P6V710-F1
#
_cell.length_a   1.000
_cell.length_b   1.000
_cell.length_c   1.000
_cell.angle_alpha   90.00
_cell.angle_beta   90.00
_cell.angle_gamma   90.00
#
_symmetry.space_group_name_H-M   'P 1'
#
loop_
_entity.id
_entity.type
_entity.pdbx_description
1 polymer ?
#
loop_
_entity_poly.entity_id
_entity_poly.type
_entity_poly.pdbx_seq_one_letter_code
_entity_poly.pdbx_strand_id
1 'polypeptide(L)'
;MAANINTASNVPLPSTPDLERQPLLNSNGNGANPYNNGNPNGSHRSHIPSTLGLGRRRPSEAEQHEERREKIRTCWRVGMLAILFAMLGFLAMCLYELFVGHTGGSPYTHLRGSCDHVTPISPVEFEERQTNLSRLLVDFKVAAYIAEPGVNMQYFTNIKWSQSERPFLLVVQAKKDKTDTVLTRTTIVTPAFEASRARQKMIPGASYTIKTWEEGASAYKVVREVLDTPWAGTDPIDDEDEDEEMSHMKPKKDIEYVYIDPDMRQFVATGLADSLNNSERKVEIANRNIILLREQKSAHEIEILRCVSTTTVNVIRAVKQHIQVGVRESEVQEMLTLAYEEAGLSYEAGGSLVLFGKDAALPHGSGNDTRLEKGMMVLIDSGARLHGYLSDITRTFWVRRGHNKEMNDELDKVWETVKNAQTAALEAIKPGVACSSIDKAARHVITEQGYGSKFTHRLGHGLGMEGHEGPYLNIGNTDTELKPGMVFTNEPGIYVEGSYGIRLEDVVLVTETGYEILSGNLAESSIEP
;
A
#
# COMPACT_ATOMS: atom_id res chain seq x y z
N MET A 1 -0.98 17.06 -16.69
CA MET A 1 -0.77 17.56 -18.07
C MET A 1 -0.31 16.40 -18.94
N ALA A 2 -0.98 16.17 -20.06
CA ALA A 2 -0.74 15.02 -20.95
C ALA A 2 0.49 15.21 -21.84
N ALA A 3 1.25 14.13 -22.06
CA ALA A 3 2.19 13.99 -23.17
C ALA A 3 2.22 12.52 -23.64
N ASN A 4 2.31 12.37 -24.97
CA ASN A 4 1.97 11.19 -25.74
C ASN A 4 2.98 10.03 -25.68
N ILE A 5 2.41 8.85 -25.92
CA ILE A 5 3.04 7.56 -26.20
C ILE A 5 3.37 7.43 -27.70
N ASN A 6 4.58 6.97 -28.05
CA ASN A 6 4.87 5.81 -28.92
C ASN A 6 6.27 5.87 -29.54
N THR A 7 7.07 4.84 -29.30
CA THR A 7 7.69 4.03 -30.38
C THR A 7 8.04 2.64 -29.82
N ALA A 8 7.53 1.63 -30.51
CA ALA A 8 7.72 0.21 -30.23
C ALA A 8 9.08 -0.31 -30.73
N SER A 9 9.61 -1.32 -30.05
CA SER A 9 10.62 -2.22 -30.60
C SER A 9 10.39 -3.65 -30.09
N ASN A 10 10.10 -4.54 -31.04
CA ASN A 10 9.86 -5.97 -30.91
C ASN A 10 11.07 -6.72 -30.31
N VAL A 11 10.83 -7.57 -29.31
CA VAL A 11 11.72 -8.70 -28.94
C VAL A 11 10.86 -9.94 -28.63
N PRO A 12 11.20 -11.15 -29.11
CA PRO A 12 10.36 -12.34 -28.98
C PRO A 12 10.52 -13.03 -27.61
N LEU A 13 9.41 -13.58 -27.10
CA LEU A 13 9.34 -14.42 -25.90
C LEU A 13 9.99 -15.80 -26.14
N PRO A 14 10.79 -16.34 -25.21
CA PRO A 14 11.19 -17.74 -25.23
C PRO A 14 10.13 -18.66 -24.60
N SER A 15 9.98 -19.80 -25.26
CA SER A 15 9.11 -20.94 -24.99
C SER A 15 9.34 -21.65 -23.65
N THR A 16 8.25 -22.04 -23.01
CA THR A 16 8.15 -23.01 -21.91
C THR A 16 8.67 -24.39 -22.29
N PRO A 17 9.31 -25.15 -21.38
CA PRO A 17 9.38 -26.60 -21.48
C PRO A 17 8.41 -27.33 -20.53
N ASP A 18 7.91 -28.41 -21.08
CA ASP A 18 6.93 -29.39 -20.59
C ASP A 18 7.31 -30.10 -19.28
N LEU A 19 6.24 -30.49 -18.58
CA LEU A 19 6.21 -31.48 -17.50
C LEU A 19 6.37 -32.92 -18.04
N GLU A 20 6.87 -33.79 -17.15
CA GLU A 20 6.76 -35.25 -17.13
C GLU A 20 7.62 -36.11 -18.08
N ARG A 21 8.56 -36.88 -17.49
CA ARG A 21 8.61 -38.36 -17.57
C ARG A 21 9.64 -38.96 -16.58
N GLN A 22 9.14 -39.95 -15.84
CA GLN A 22 9.73 -40.91 -14.88
C GLN A 22 10.84 -41.83 -15.51
N PRO A 23 11.58 -42.77 -14.81
CA PRO A 23 11.11 -43.60 -13.68
C PRO A 23 12.10 -44.13 -12.62
N LEU A 24 11.45 -44.79 -11.63
CA LEU A 24 11.89 -45.75 -10.61
C LEU A 24 12.94 -46.78 -11.07
N LEU A 25 13.82 -47.22 -10.15
CA LEU A 25 14.05 -48.64 -9.82
C LEU A 25 14.98 -48.86 -8.61
N ASN A 26 14.47 -49.67 -7.68
CA ASN A 26 15.16 -50.37 -6.59
C ASN A 26 16.21 -51.36 -7.10
N SER A 27 17.27 -51.64 -6.30
CA SER A 27 17.36 -52.86 -5.47
C SER A 27 18.81 -53.29 -5.13
N ASN A 28 19.05 -53.45 -3.83
CA ASN A 28 19.69 -54.56 -3.10
C ASN A 28 21.05 -55.19 -3.50
N GLY A 29 21.87 -55.37 -2.46
CA GLY A 29 22.94 -56.36 -2.34
C GLY A 29 23.83 -56.06 -1.11
N ASN A 30 23.40 -56.32 0.13
CA ASN A 30 23.63 -57.52 0.96
C ASN A 30 25.10 -57.97 1.18
N GLY A 31 25.48 -58.13 2.45
CA GLY A 31 26.66 -58.87 2.94
C GLY A 31 27.23 -58.27 4.24
N ALA A 32 26.65 -58.51 5.42
CA ALA A 32 26.92 -59.63 6.34
C ALA A 32 28.26 -59.55 7.13
N ASN A 33 28.08 -59.36 8.45
CA ASN A 33 28.93 -59.44 9.66
C ASN A 33 29.72 -60.78 9.82
N PRO A 34 30.40 -61.13 10.95
CA PRO A 34 31.20 -60.45 12.01
C PRO A 34 32.60 -61.13 12.22
N TYR A 35 33.41 -60.78 13.24
CA TYR A 35 34.43 -61.59 14.00
C TYR A 35 35.43 -60.58 14.63
N ASN A 36 35.67 -60.41 15.94
CA ASN A 36 35.80 -61.24 17.16
C ASN A 36 37.23 -61.74 17.47
N ASN A 37 37.62 -61.49 18.73
CA ASN A 37 38.61 -62.16 19.59
C ASN A 37 40.13 -61.96 19.45
N GLY A 38 40.75 -61.62 20.60
CA GLY A 38 41.57 -62.62 21.30
C GLY A 38 43.00 -62.22 21.71
N ASN A 39 43.17 -61.87 22.99
CA ASN A 39 44.43 -61.89 23.76
C ASN A 39 45.00 -63.34 23.85
N PRO A 40 46.31 -63.59 24.09
CA PRO A 40 46.71 -63.91 25.47
C PRO A 40 48.18 -63.60 25.89
N ASN A 41 48.31 -63.37 27.21
CA ASN A 41 49.37 -63.72 28.19
C ASN A 41 50.78 -64.18 27.77
N GLY A 42 51.78 -63.73 28.54
CA GLY A 42 53.05 -64.46 28.71
C GLY A 42 54.10 -63.74 29.57
N SER A 43 54.20 -64.12 30.85
CA SER A 43 55.33 -63.80 31.73
C SER A 43 56.50 -64.77 31.51
N HIS A 44 57.74 -64.30 31.34
CA HIS A 44 58.95 -64.83 32.01
C HIS A 44 60.27 -64.13 31.57
N ARG A 45 60.99 -63.66 32.60
CA ARG A 45 62.45 -63.70 32.87
C ARG A 45 63.52 -63.32 31.81
N SER A 46 64.46 -62.53 32.37
CA SER A 46 65.93 -62.55 32.26
C SER A 46 66.60 -62.12 30.95
N HIS A 47 67.34 -61.01 30.99
CA HIS A 47 68.80 -61.05 31.20
C HIS A 47 69.39 -59.63 31.27
N ILE A 48 70.20 -59.39 32.30
CA ILE A 48 71.20 -58.32 32.32
C ILE A 48 72.35 -58.75 31.39
N PRO A 49 72.87 -57.83 30.57
CA PRO A 49 74.32 -57.68 30.52
C PRO A 49 74.73 -56.22 30.77
N SER A 50 75.58 -56.07 31.78
CA SER A 50 76.52 -54.96 31.88
C SER A 50 77.50 -55.02 30.72
N THR A 51 77.82 -53.87 30.12
CA THR A 51 79.21 -53.38 29.98
C THR A 51 79.30 -52.04 29.24
N LEU A 52 80.06 -51.15 29.88
CA LEU A 52 81.04 -50.21 29.31
C LEU A 52 80.53 -49.01 28.49
N GLY A 53 80.74 -47.84 29.07
CA GLY A 53 80.40 -46.56 28.51
C GLY A 53 81.26 -46.17 27.30
N LEU A 54 80.63 -45.41 26.42
CA LEU A 54 81.26 -44.43 25.57
C LEU A 54 80.48 -43.13 25.77
N GLY A 55 81.15 -42.13 26.33
CA GLY A 55 80.55 -40.87 26.73
C GLY A 55 79.90 -40.14 25.56
N ARG A 56 78.58 -39.92 25.63
CA ARG A 56 77.98 -38.77 24.95
C ARG A 56 78.29 -37.55 25.80
N ARG A 57 79.09 -36.63 25.25
CA ARG A 57 79.34 -35.29 25.82
C ARG A 57 78.01 -34.69 26.27
N ARG A 58 77.94 -34.24 27.53
CA ARG A 58 76.91 -33.28 27.92
C ARG A 58 77.15 -32.03 27.08
N PRO A 59 76.14 -31.51 26.36
CA PRO A 59 76.30 -30.28 25.59
C PRO A 59 76.74 -29.18 26.55
N SER A 60 77.76 -28.42 26.15
CA SER A 60 78.27 -27.29 26.93
C SER A 60 77.16 -26.27 27.19
N GLU A 61 77.28 -25.43 28.23
CA GLU A 61 76.29 -24.38 28.51
C GLU A 61 76.06 -23.48 27.28
N ALA A 62 77.08 -23.29 26.44
CA ALA A 62 76.98 -22.56 25.18
C ALA A 62 76.07 -23.27 24.14
N GLU A 63 76.21 -24.59 23.96
CA GLU A 63 75.36 -25.38 23.05
C GLU A 63 73.89 -25.41 23.53
N GLN A 64 73.66 -25.50 24.84
CA GLN A 64 72.31 -25.43 25.41
C GLN A 64 71.69 -24.03 25.25
N HIS A 65 72.50 -22.97 25.36
CA HIS A 65 72.05 -21.60 25.11
C HIS A 65 71.71 -21.35 23.63
N GLU A 66 72.47 -21.94 22.72
CA GLU A 66 72.25 -21.84 21.28
C GLU A 66 71.00 -22.61 20.85
N GLU A 67 70.80 -23.84 21.35
CA GLU A 67 69.59 -24.62 21.11
C GLU A 67 68.33 -23.92 21.67
N ARG A 68 68.46 -23.26 22.84
CA ARG A 68 67.36 -22.47 23.41
C ARG A 68 67.05 -21.22 22.58
N ARG A 69 68.07 -20.53 22.06
CA ARG A 69 67.90 -19.41 21.13
C ARG A 69 67.26 -19.84 19.82
N GLU A 70 67.64 -21.00 19.30
CA GLU A 70 67.06 -21.56 18.08
C GLU A 70 65.59 -21.93 18.28
N LYS A 71 65.24 -22.60 19.40
CA LYS A 71 63.83 -22.87 19.76
C LYS A 71 63.01 -21.58 19.88
N ILE A 72 63.57 -20.52 20.49
CA ILE A 72 62.89 -19.21 20.58
C ILE A 72 62.70 -18.59 19.19
N ARG A 73 63.72 -18.62 18.31
CA ARG A 73 63.59 -18.12 16.92
C ARG A 73 62.56 -18.92 16.14
N THR A 74 62.50 -20.23 16.33
CA THR A 74 61.52 -21.10 15.68
C THR A 74 60.11 -20.80 16.17
N CYS A 75 59.90 -20.65 17.49
CA CYS A 75 58.60 -20.20 18.03
C CYS A 75 58.19 -18.83 17.48
N TRP A 76 59.12 -17.88 17.35
CA TRP A 76 58.86 -16.58 16.76
C TRP A 76 58.50 -16.65 15.27
N ARG A 77 59.20 -17.49 14.50
CA ARG A 77 58.88 -17.71 13.07
C ARG A 77 57.52 -18.35 12.90
N VAL A 78 57.18 -19.36 13.71
CA VAL A 78 55.87 -20.02 13.69
C VAL A 78 54.77 -19.05 14.11
N GLY A 79 55.00 -18.23 15.15
CA GLY A 79 54.05 -17.20 15.58
C GLY A 79 53.81 -16.13 14.50
N MET A 80 54.87 -15.65 13.85
CA MET A 80 54.77 -14.70 12.73
C MET A 80 54.04 -15.31 11.53
N LEU A 81 54.31 -16.56 11.18
CA LEU A 81 53.58 -17.29 10.14
C LEU A 81 52.10 -17.44 10.50
N ALA A 82 51.77 -17.80 11.73
CA ALA A 82 50.38 -17.91 12.19
C ALA A 82 49.63 -16.58 12.10
N ILE A 83 50.26 -15.46 12.49
CA ILE A 83 49.68 -14.12 12.35
C ILE A 83 49.51 -13.76 10.87
N LEU A 84 50.48 -14.08 10.02
CA LEU A 84 50.40 -13.82 8.58
C LEU A 84 49.26 -14.62 7.93
N PHE A 85 49.09 -15.89 8.30
CA PHE A 85 47.97 -16.74 7.85
C PHE A 85 46.63 -16.23 8.36
N ALA A 86 46.56 -15.73 9.60
CA ALA A 86 45.35 -15.12 10.14
C ALA A 86 44.98 -13.83 9.38
N MET A 87 45.97 -12.97 9.08
CA MET A 87 45.75 -11.76 8.28
C MET A 87 45.36 -12.07 6.83
N LEU A 88 45.99 -13.07 6.20
CA LEU A 88 45.62 -13.55 4.86
C LEU A 88 44.21 -14.15 4.84
N GLY A 89 43.84 -14.91 5.87
CA GLY A 89 42.49 -15.46 6.04
C GLY A 89 41.44 -14.36 6.22
N PHE A 90 41.74 -13.35 7.03
CA PHE A 90 40.87 -12.17 7.19
C PHE A 90 40.74 -11.38 5.89
N LEU A 91 41.85 -11.13 5.18
CA LEU A 91 41.83 -10.45 3.89
C LEU A 91 41.04 -11.26 2.84
N ALA A 92 41.20 -12.57 2.80
CA ALA A 92 40.44 -13.45 1.92
C ALA A 92 38.94 -13.45 2.26
N MET A 93 38.58 -13.41 3.54
CA MET A 93 37.18 -13.26 3.99
C MET A 93 36.61 -11.90 3.58
N CYS A 94 37.35 -10.80 3.77
CA CYS A 94 36.93 -9.48 3.32
C CYS A 94 36.79 -9.41 1.79
N LEU A 95 37.71 -10.02 1.04
CA LEU A 95 37.64 -10.09 -0.42
C LEU A 95 36.48 -11.00 -0.89
N TYR A 96 36.19 -12.08 -0.17
CA TYR A 96 35.04 -12.94 -0.44
C TYR A 96 33.72 -12.18 -0.19
N GLU A 97 33.59 -11.43 0.89
CA GLU A 97 32.44 -10.53 1.13
C GLU A 97 32.31 -9.45 0.03
N LEU A 98 33.44 -8.86 -0.40
CA LEU A 98 33.46 -7.84 -1.46
C LEU A 98 33.08 -8.39 -2.85
N PHE A 99 33.52 -9.60 -3.21
CA PHE A 99 33.35 -10.16 -4.55
C PHE A 99 32.22 -11.19 -4.67
N VAL A 100 31.86 -11.89 -3.60
CA VAL A 100 30.83 -12.93 -3.55
C VAL A 100 29.61 -12.48 -2.74
N GLY A 101 29.76 -11.56 -1.78
CA GLY A 101 28.65 -11.00 -1.01
C GLY A 101 27.57 -10.27 -1.84
N HIS A 102 27.83 -10.03 -3.13
CA HIS A 102 26.85 -9.48 -4.09
C HIS A 102 26.05 -10.54 -4.86
N THR A 103 26.13 -11.83 -4.51
CA THR A 103 25.13 -12.82 -4.99
C THR A 103 23.96 -13.02 -4.00
N GLY A 104 23.86 -12.20 -2.96
CA GLY A 104 22.76 -12.24 -1.99
C GLY A 104 21.50 -11.58 -2.55
N GLY A 105 20.33 -12.20 -2.31
CA GLY A 105 19.03 -11.65 -2.73
C GLY A 105 18.73 -10.27 -2.13
N SER A 106 17.59 -9.68 -2.51
CA SER A 106 17.19 -8.34 -2.08
C SER A 106 17.36 -8.12 -0.57
N PRO A 107 17.91 -6.97 -0.12
CA PRO A 107 18.03 -6.64 1.31
C PRO A 107 16.68 -6.57 2.02
N TYR A 108 15.58 -6.47 1.24
CA TYR A 108 14.21 -6.34 1.73
C TYR A 108 13.45 -7.66 1.83
N THR A 109 14.12 -8.81 1.69
CA THR A 109 13.51 -10.16 1.80
C THR A 109 12.73 -10.40 3.11
N HIS A 110 13.06 -9.70 4.19
CA HIS A 110 12.35 -9.76 5.46
C HIS A 110 10.94 -9.12 5.42
N LEU A 111 10.61 -8.37 4.36
CA LEU A 111 9.28 -7.79 4.13
C LEU A 111 8.32 -8.76 3.42
N ARG A 112 8.83 -9.87 2.89
CA ARG A 112 8.01 -10.85 2.14
C ARG A 112 6.88 -11.39 3.00
N GLY A 113 5.69 -11.43 2.41
CA GLY A 113 4.49 -11.96 3.03
C GLY A 113 3.90 -11.08 4.15
N SER A 114 4.29 -9.80 4.21
CA SER A 114 3.76 -8.85 5.21
C SER A 114 2.23 -8.80 5.24
N CYS A 115 1.58 -8.97 4.08
CA CYS A 115 0.12 -8.94 3.95
C CYS A 115 -0.51 -10.22 3.39
N ASP A 116 0.19 -11.36 3.39
CA ASP A 116 -0.33 -12.63 2.83
C ASP A 116 -1.56 -13.17 3.58
N HIS A 117 -1.73 -12.76 4.83
CA HIS A 117 -2.87 -13.13 5.66
C HIS A 117 -4.15 -12.33 5.34
N VAL A 118 -4.04 -11.21 4.63
CA VAL A 118 -5.18 -10.34 4.31
C VAL A 118 -5.74 -10.70 2.93
N THR A 119 -7.01 -11.06 2.89
CA THR A 119 -7.68 -11.46 1.65
C THR A 119 -8.23 -10.27 0.86
N PRO A 120 -8.44 -10.39 -0.46
CA PRO A 120 -9.22 -9.42 -1.21
C PRO A 120 -10.68 -9.41 -0.76
N ILE A 121 -11.37 -8.28 -0.99
CA ILE A 121 -12.82 -8.15 -0.78
C ILE A 121 -13.57 -9.29 -1.48
N SER A 122 -14.46 -9.95 -0.74
CA SER A 122 -15.17 -11.13 -1.23
C SER A 122 -16.31 -10.75 -2.20
N PRO A 123 -16.73 -11.67 -3.10
CA PRO A 123 -17.92 -11.49 -3.93
C PRO A 123 -19.18 -11.07 -3.16
N VAL A 124 -19.39 -11.66 -1.97
CA VAL A 124 -20.55 -11.37 -1.11
C VAL A 124 -20.53 -9.92 -0.62
N GLU A 125 -19.37 -9.39 -0.24
CA GLU A 125 -19.26 -7.99 0.17
C GLU A 125 -19.57 -7.01 -0.97
N PHE A 126 -19.24 -7.33 -2.22
CA PHE A 126 -19.67 -6.51 -3.36
C PHE A 126 -21.19 -6.50 -3.53
N GLU A 127 -21.86 -7.63 -3.29
CA GLU A 127 -23.33 -7.72 -3.28
C GLU A 127 -23.94 -6.91 -2.13
N GLU A 128 -23.32 -6.93 -0.95
CA GLU A 128 -23.73 -6.12 0.21
C GLU A 128 -23.59 -4.62 -0.08
N ARG A 129 -22.48 -4.19 -0.71
CA ARG A 129 -22.27 -2.80 -1.14
C ARG A 129 -23.36 -2.33 -2.11
N GLN A 130 -23.70 -3.16 -3.10
CA GLN A 130 -24.80 -2.87 -4.03
C GLN A 130 -26.15 -2.82 -3.31
N THR A 131 -26.38 -3.72 -2.35
CA THR A 131 -27.60 -3.71 -1.54
C THR A 131 -27.71 -2.44 -0.69
N ASN A 132 -26.61 -1.97 -0.10
CA ASN A 132 -26.56 -0.73 0.65
C ASN A 132 -26.83 0.49 -0.22
N LEU A 133 -26.26 0.53 -1.43
CA LEU A 133 -26.61 1.54 -2.43
C LEU A 133 -28.11 1.49 -2.78
N SER A 134 -28.65 0.30 -3.05
CA SER A 134 -30.07 0.12 -3.38
C SER A 134 -31.01 0.59 -2.27
N ARG A 135 -30.66 0.36 -0.99
CA ARG A 135 -31.43 0.88 0.15
C ARG A 135 -31.48 2.40 0.12
N LEU A 136 -30.36 3.07 -0.10
CA LEU A 136 -30.33 4.53 -0.24
C LEU A 136 -31.15 5.03 -1.42
N LEU A 137 -31.10 4.34 -2.57
CA LEU A 137 -31.90 4.69 -3.74
C LEU A 137 -33.40 4.62 -3.42
N VAL A 138 -33.84 3.56 -2.74
CA VAL A 138 -35.23 3.42 -2.30
C VAL A 138 -35.61 4.52 -1.29
N ASP A 139 -34.77 4.78 -0.29
CA ASP A 139 -35.03 5.77 0.76
C ASP A 139 -35.15 7.20 0.18
N PHE A 140 -34.32 7.53 -0.80
CA PHE A 140 -34.37 8.82 -1.50
C PHE A 140 -35.38 8.87 -2.65
N LYS A 141 -36.10 7.78 -2.93
CA LYS A 141 -37.03 7.66 -4.06
C LYS A 141 -36.35 7.95 -5.41
N VAL A 142 -35.16 7.42 -5.60
CA VAL A 142 -34.33 7.56 -6.80
C VAL A 142 -34.38 6.24 -7.57
N ALA A 143 -34.65 6.31 -8.87
CA ALA A 143 -34.84 5.12 -9.69
C ALA A 143 -33.55 4.38 -10.00
N ALA A 144 -32.44 5.12 -10.16
CA ALA A 144 -31.16 4.51 -10.48
C ALA A 144 -29.97 5.35 -10.05
N TYR A 145 -28.83 4.69 -9.85
CA TYR A 145 -27.50 5.28 -9.83
C TYR A 145 -26.69 4.82 -11.04
N ILE A 146 -26.01 5.74 -11.70
CA ILE A 146 -25.21 5.49 -12.90
C ILE A 146 -23.77 5.94 -12.68
N ALA A 147 -22.82 5.05 -12.92
CA ALA A 147 -21.38 5.35 -12.79
C ALA A 147 -20.59 4.94 -14.03
N GLU A 148 -19.54 5.69 -14.32
CA GLU A 148 -18.52 5.38 -15.32
C GLU A 148 -17.41 4.49 -14.73
N PRO A 149 -16.47 3.97 -15.54
CA PRO A 149 -15.28 3.33 -15.01
C PRO A 149 -14.52 4.32 -14.13
N GLY A 150 -14.19 3.87 -12.92
CA GLY A 150 -13.64 4.69 -11.86
C GLY A 150 -13.78 3.96 -10.53
N VAL A 151 -13.43 4.64 -9.45
CA VAL A 151 -13.36 4.01 -8.13
C VAL A 151 -14.74 3.59 -7.62
N ASN A 152 -15.80 4.35 -7.90
CA ASN A 152 -17.16 3.98 -7.48
C ASN A 152 -17.66 2.71 -8.21
N MET A 153 -17.44 2.59 -9.52
CA MET A 153 -17.75 1.34 -10.24
C MET A 153 -16.93 0.17 -9.67
N GLN A 154 -15.64 0.36 -9.43
CA GLN A 154 -14.78 -0.68 -8.84
C GLN A 154 -15.25 -1.07 -7.43
N TYR A 155 -15.65 -0.10 -6.61
CA TYR A 155 -16.13 -0.31 -5.24
C TYR A 155 -17.40 -1.18 -5.22
N PHE A 156 -18.34 -0.94 -6.14
CA PHE A 156 -19.59 -1.70 -6.19
C PHE A 156 -19.48 -3.03 -6.95
N THR A 157 -18.57 -3.17 -7.91
CA THR A 157 -18.61 -4.31 -8.86
C THR A 157 -17.30 -5.08 -9.03
N ASN A 158 -16.20 -4.61 -8.43
CA ASN A 158 -14.83 -5.06 -8.70
C ASN A 158 -14.36 -4.90 -10.16
N ILE A 159 -15.14 -4.24 -11.03
CA ILE A 159 -14.76 -4.03 -12.42
C ILE A 159 -13.71 -2.93 -12.48
N LYS A 160 -12.50 -3.30 -12.89
CA LYS A 160 -11.41 -2.37 -13.24
C LYS A 160 -11.38 -2.17 -14.74
N TRP A 161 -11.70 -0.96 -15.18
CA TRP A 161 -11.73 -0.58 -16.58
C TRP A 161 -11.26 0.87 -16.75
N SER A 162 -10.51 1.16 -17.80
CA SER A 162 -10.04 2.52 -18.08
C SER A 162 -11.10 3.32 -18.81
N GLN A 163 -11.24 4.60 -18.47
CA GLN A 163 -12.10 5.50 -19.24
C GLN A 163 -11.57 5.64 -20.67
N SER A 164 -12.50 5.71 -21.62
CA SER A 164 -12.24 6.01 -23.05
C SER A 164 -13.35 6.92 -23.56
N GLU A 165 -13.27 7.46 -24.77
CA GLU A 165 -14.36 8.23 -25.39
C GLU A 165 -15.70 7.46 -25.44
N ARG A 166 -15.67 6.13 -25.36
CA ARG A 166 -16.86 5.27 -25.39
C ARG A 166 -17.49 5.14 -23.99
N PRO A 167 -18.80 5.42 -23.85
CA PRO A 167 -19.52 5.15 -22.60
C PRO A 167 -19.52 3.66 -22.25
N PHE A 168 -19.00 3.37 -21.06
CA PHE A 168 -19.11 2.08 -20.37
C PHE A 168 -19.73 2.37 -19.00
N LEU A 169 -20.98 1.95 -18.77
CA LEU A 169 -21.76 2.45 -17.65
C LEU A 169 -22.23 1.31 -16.75
N LEU A 170 -22.06 1.49 -15.45
CA LEU A 170 -22.78 0.77 -14.42
C LEU A 170 -24.12 1.46 -14.21
N VAL A 171 -25.23 0.72 -14.25
CA VAL A 171 -26.56 1.19 -13.91
C VAL A 171 -27.10 0.29 -12.80
N VAL A 172 -27.30 0.84 -11.61
CA VAL A 172 -27.90 0.14 -10.46
C VAL A 172 -29.31 0.69 -10.25
N GLN A 173 -30.32 -0.16 -10.41
CA GLN A 173 -31.71 0.14 -10.10
C GLN A 173 -32.12 -0.57 -8.81
N ALA A 174 -33.01 0.05 -8.05
CA ALA A 174 -33.54 -0.50 -6.81
C ALA A 174 -35.06 -0.36 -6.75
N LYS A 175 -35.73 -1.37 -6.18
CA LYS A 175 -37.17 -1.34 -5.94
C LYS A 175 -37.52 -2.21 -4.73
N LYS A 176 -38.54 -1.81 -3.96
CA LYS A 176 -39.14 -2.69 -2.94
C LYS A 176 -40.12 -3.67 -3.59
N ASP A 177 -40.02 -4.94 -3.24
CA ASP A 177 -41.03 -5.93 -3.62
C ASP A 177 -42.25 -5.90 -2.70
N LYS A 178 -43.21 -6.81 -2.92
CA LYS A 178 -44.44 -6.90 -2.11
C LYS A 178 -44.20 -7.27 -0.64
N THR A 179 -43.00 -7.76 -0.30
CA THR A 179 -42.59 -8.14 1.06
C THR A 179 -41.76 -7.06 1.74
N ASP A 180 -41.66 -5.86 1.14
CA ASP A 180 -40.79 -4.75 1.56
C ASP A 180 -39.28 -5.07 1.45
N THR A 181 -38.91 -6.13 0.72
CA THR A 181 -37.52 -6.48 0.47
C THR A 181 -36.97 -5.62 -0.66
N VAL A 182 -35.78 -5.04 -0.46
CA VAL A 182 -35.10 -4.24 -1.49
C VAL A 182 -34.48 -5.17 -2.53
N LEU A 183 -35.03 -5.13 -3.74
CA LEU A 183 -34.48 -5.79 -4.91
C LEU A 183 -33.46 -4.88 -5.59
N THR A 184 -32.34 -5.47 -6.02
CA THR A 184 -31.28 -4.79 -6.76
C THR A 184 -31.21 -5.34 -8.18
N ARG A 185 -31.13 -4.46 -9.17
CA ARG A 185 -30.83 -4.82 -10.56
C ARG A 185 -29.62 -4.05 -11.02
N THR A 186 -28.55 -4.78 -11.33
CA THR A 186 -27.29 -4.21 -11.80
C THR A 186 -27.11 -4.52 -13.28
N THR A 187 -26.94 -3.47 -14.09
CA THR A 187 -26.74 -3.56 -15.54
C THR A 187 -25.45 -2.87 -15.96
N ILE A 188 -24.65 -3.55 -16.78
CA ILE A 188 -23.50 -2.96 -17.48
C ILE A 188 -23.93 -2.60 -18.90
N VAL A 189 -23.81 -1.33 -19.25
CA VAL A 189 -24.00 -0.82 -20.62
C VAL A 189 -22.62 -0.63 -21.26
N THR A 190 -22.32 -1.36 -22.33
CA THR A 190 -20.98 -1.43 -22.93
C THR A 190 -21.03 -1.42 -24.46
N PRO A 191 -19.99 -0.97 -25.19
CA PRO A 191 -19.92 -1.19 -26.63
C PRO A 191 -20.11 -2.68 -26.98
N ALA A 192 -20.82 -2.97 -28.06
CA ALA A 192 -21.14 -4.35 -28.45
C ALA A 192 -19.89 -5.23 -28.62
N PHE A 193 -18.83 -4.69 -29.25
CA PHE A 193 -17.57 -5.39 -29.44
C PHE A 193 -16.78 -5.63 -28.14
N GLU A 194 -17.13 -4.92 -27.05
CA GLU A 194 -16.51 -5.06 -25.72
C GLU A 194 -17.29 -5.99 -24.78
N ALA A 195 -18.46 -6.50 -25.20
CA ALA A 195 -19.34 -7.29 -24.34
C ALA A 195 -18.66 -8.53 -23.77
N SER A 196 -17.85 -9.23 -24.57
CA SER A 196 -17.12 -10.43 -24.13
C SER A 196 -16.08 -10.08 -23.05
N ARG A 197 -15.35 -8.97 -23.23
CA ARG A 197 -14.36 -8.49 -22.25
C ARG A 197 -15.06 -8.02 -20.97
N ALA A 198 -16.22 -7.37 -21.09
CA ALA A 198 -17.03 -6.98 -19.94
C ALA A 198 -17.47 -8.21 -19.10
N ARG A 199 -17.93 -9.30 -19.73
CA ARG A 199 -18.30 -10.55 -19.03
C ARG A 199 -17.14 -11.16 -18.25
N GLN A 200 -15.94 -11.15 -18.81
CA GLN A 200 -14.74 -11.70 -18.15
C GLN A 200 -14.32 -10.90 -16.90
N LYS A 201 -14.73 -9.63 -16.79
CA LYS A 201 -14.42 -8.75 -15.66
C LYS A 201 -15.44 -8.85 -14.52
N MET A 202 -16.56 -9.53 -14.74
CA MET A 202 -17.60 -9.67 -13.73
C MET A 202 -17.15 -10.62 -12.62
N ILE A 203 -17.62 -10.36 -11.40
CA ILE A 203 -17.45 -11.26 -10.28
C ILE A 203 -18.14 -12.60 -10.62
N PRO A 204 -17.48 -13.75 -10.47
CA PRO A 204 -18.11 -15.05 -10.70
C PRO A 204 -19.37 -15.22 -9.85
N GLY A 205 -20.49 -15.58 -10.49
CA GLY A 205 -21.79 -15.73 -9.83
C GLY A 205 -22.61 -14.44 -9.70
N ALA A 206 -22.05 -13.27 -10.00
CA ALA A 206 -22.80 -12.02 -9.94
C ALA A 206 -23.93 -11.97 -10.98
N SER A 207 -25.10 -11.51 -10.55
CA SER A 207 -26.30 -11.42 -11.37
C SER A 207 -26.37 -10.12 -12.19
N TYR A 208 -25.28 -9.79 -12.91
CA TYR A 208 -25.23 -8.57 -13.72
C TYR A 208 -25.84 -8.80 -15.11
N THR A 209 -26.73 -7.90 -15.52
CA THR A 209 -27.21 -7.86 -16.91
C THR A 209 -26.24 -7.07 -17.78
N ILE A 210 -26.00 -7.52 -19.01
CA ILE A 210 -25.24 -6.73 -19.99
C ILE A 210 -26.18 -6.24 -21.08
N LYS A 211 -26.14 -4.94 -21.33
CA LYS A 211 -26.75 -4.30 -22.50
C LYS A 211 -25.67 -3.67 -23.35
N THR A 212 -25.85 -3.74 -24.65
CA THR A 212 -24.84 -3.32 -25.61
C THR A 212 -25.34 -2.21 -26.50
N TRP A 213 -24.42 -1.40 -27.00
CA TRP A 213 -24.69 -0.41 -28.04
C TRP A 213 -23.66 -0.55 -29.17
N GLU A 214 -24.11 -0.36 -30.42
CA GLU A 214 -23.26 -0.37 -31.62
C GLU A 214 -22.59 0.99 -31.83
N GLU A 215 -21.41 1.07 -32.47
CA GLU A 215 -20.63 2.33 -32.64
C GLU A 215 -21.43 3.50 -33.26
N GLY A 216 -22.44 3.20 -34.09
CA GLY A 216 -23.33 4.21 -34.69
C GLY A 216 -24.58 4.54 -33.86
N ALA A 217 -24.79 3.88 -32.72
CA ALA A 217 -25.95 4.03 -31.87
C ALA A 217 -25.64 4.88 -30.63
N SER A 218 -26.68 5.36 -29.96
CA SER A 218 -26.53 6.12 -28.71
C SER A 218 -26.55 5.19 -27.50
N ALA A 219 -25.45 5.11 -26.78
CA ALA A 219 -25.37 4.43 -25.48
C ALA A 219 -26.42 4.94 -24.49
N TYR A 220 -26.72 6.25 -24.52
CA TYR A 220 -27.67 6.89 -23.62
C TYR A 220 -29.12 6.50 -23.90
N LYS A 221 -29.46 6.13 -25.15
CA LYS A 221 -30.77 5.54 -25.48
C LYS A 221 -30.90 4.13 -24.90
N VAL A 222 -29.83 3.34 -24.96
CA VAL A 222 -29.79 2.01 -24.32
C VAL A 222 -29.96 2.12 -22.80
N VAL A 223 -29.38 3.15 -22.16
CA VAL A 223 -29.64 3.42 -20.73
C VAL A 223 -31.10 3.74 -20.48
N ARG A 224 -31.76 4.55 -21.33
CA ARG A 224 -33.20 4.81 -21.22
C ARG A 224 -34.01 3.50 -21.27
N GLU A 225 -33.71 2.64 -22.25
CA GLU A 225 -34.35 1.32 -22.39
C GLU A 225 -34.12 0.43 -21.16
N VAL A 226 -32.93 0.47 -20.57
CA VAL A 226 -32.63 -0.23 -19.30
C VAL A 226 -33.54 0.26 -18.18
N LEU A 227 -33.64 1.59 -18.00
CA LEU A 227 -34.46 2.16 -16.95
C LEU A 227 -35.95 1.84 -17.14
N ASP A 228 -36.43 1.84 -18.38
CA ASP A 228 -37.83 1.59 -18.72
C ASP A 228 -38.17 0.08 -18.75
N THR A 229 -37.18 -0.81 -18.61
CA THR A 229 -37.40 -2.27 -18.59
C THR A 229 -38.16 -2.69 -17.30
N PRO A 230 -39.35 -3.31 -17.41
CA PRO A 230 -40.13 -3.73 -16.24
C PRO A 230 -39.39 -4.68 -15.30
N TRP A 231 -39.76 -4.65 -14.01
CA TRP A 231 -39.30 -5.61 -13.02
C TRP A 231 -40.10 -6.92 -13.13
N ALA A 232 -39.42 -8.02 -13.47
CA ALA A 232 -40.06 -9.32 -13.66
C ALA A 232 -40.83 -9.75 -12.40
N GLY A 233 -42.08 -10.18 -12.56
CA GLY A 233 -42.95 -10.62 -11.44
C GLY A 233 -43.56 -9.49 -10.60
N THR A 234 -43.51 -8.24 -11.08
CA THR A 234 -44.07 -7.07 -10.36
C THR A 234 -45.13 -6.30 -11.15
N ASP A 235 -45.75 -6.92 -12.15
CA ASP A 235 -46.93 -6.34 -12.80
C ASP A 235 -47.97 -5.99 -11.71
N PRO A 236 -48.67 -4.85 -11.84
CA PRO A 236 -50.00 -4.76 -11.25
C PRO A 236 -50.75 -6.00 -11.74
N ILE A 237 -51.35 -6.75 -10.82
CA ILE A 237 -52.57 -7.46 -11.23
C ILE A 237 -53.44 -6.32 -11.73
N ASP A 238 -53.85 -6.37 -13.00
CA ASP A 238 -54.84 -5.44 -13.53
C ASP A 238 -55.98 -5.37 -12.50
N ASP A 239 -56.07 -4.25 -11.77
CA ASP A 239 -57.35 -3.79 -11.24
C ASP A 239 -58.13 -3.26 -12.46
N GLU A 240 -58.43 -4.16 -13.40
CA GLU A 240 -59.55 -4.04 -14.33
C GLU A 240 -60.80 -4.12 -13.45
N ASP A 241 -61.12 -3.04 -12.71
CA ASP A 241 -62.44 -2.74 -12.11
C ASP A 241 -62.36 -1.48 -11.24
N GLU A 242 -61.91 -0.33 -11.77
CA GLU A 242 -62.27 0.98 -11.20
C GLU A 242 -62.73 1.93 -12.32
N ASP A 243 -64.02 1.77 -12.63
CA ASP A 243 -64.99 2.76 -13.10
C ASP A 243 -64.48 3.97 -13.91
N GLU A 244 -64.76 3.91 -15.21
CA GLU A 244 -64.86 5.06 -16.10
C GLU A 244 -65.98 6.02 -15.66
N GLU A 245 -65.80 6.80 -14.58
CA GLU A 245 -66.50 8.08 -14.40
C GLU A 245 -65.98 8.82 -13.15
N MET A 246 -64.88 9.56 -13.31
CA MET A 246 -64.64 10.86 -12.67
C MET A 246 -63.33 11.45 -13.19
N SER A 247 -63.41 12.17 -14.31
CA SER A 247 -62.40 13.17 -14.64
C SER A 247 -62.41 14.22 -13.53
N HIS A 248 -61.37 14.31 -12.70
CA HIS A 248 -60.76 15.57 -12.26
C HIS A 248 -59.46 15.25 -11.49
N MET A 249 -58.33 15.53 -12.14
CA MET A 249 -56.97 15.55 -11.61
C MET A 249 -56.38 14.16 -11.26
N LYS A 250 -55.87 13.45 -12.29
CA LYS A 250 -54.88 12.38 -12.06
C LYS A 250 -53.76 12.96 -11.18
N PRO A 251 -53.37 12.30 -10.07
CA PRO A 251 -52.30 12.80 -9.22
C PRO A 251 -51.07 13.05 -10.08
N LYS A 252 -50.45 14.23 -9.89
CA LYS A 252 -49.21 14.58 -10.59
C LYS A 252 -48.20 13.49 -10.23
N LYS A 253 -47.77 12.71 -11.23
CA LYS A 253 -46.75 11.68 -11.02
C LYS A 253 -45.52 12.37 -10.44
N ASP A 254 -45.02 11.86 -9.31
CA ASP A 254 -43.80 12.37 -8.70
C ASP A 254 -42.65 12.27 -9.71
N ILE A 255 -41.78 13.27 -9.70
CA ILE A 255 -40.59 13.27 -10.58
C ILE A 255 -39.68 12.13 -10.15
N GLU A 256 -39.33 11.28 -11.11
CA GLU A 256 -38.35 10.21 -10.96
C GLU A 256 -36.93 10.76 -11.06
N TYR A 257 -36.12 10.59 -10.01
CA TYR A 257 -34.71 11.01 -10.04
C TYR A 257 -33.80 9.87 -10.49
N VAL A 258 -32.77 10.21 -11.26
CA VAL A 258 -31.65 9.33 -11.62
C VAL A 258 -30.38 10.01 -11.14
N TYR A 259 -29.63 9.34 -10.27
CA TYR A 259 -28.35 9.82 -9.83
C TYR A 259 -27.23 9.40 -10.78
N ILE A 260 -26.36 10.35 -11.10
CA ILE A 260 -25.09 10.10 -11.77
C ILE A 260 -23.95 10.29 -10.78
N ASP A 261 -22.90 9.51 -10.98
CA ASP A 261 -21.65 9.62 -10.24
C ASP A 261 -21.05 11.03 -10.31
N PRO A 262 -20.57 11.60 -9.18
CA PRO A 262 -19.98 12.94 -9.17
C PRO A 262 -18.72 13.06 -10.03
N ASP A 263 -17.98 11.97 -10.24
CA ASP A 263 -16.75 11.95 -11.05
C ASP A 263 -17.02 11.62 -12.51
N MET A 264 -18.29 11.56 -12.91
CA MET A 264 -18.70 11.31 -14.29
C MET A 264 -18.22 12.42 -15.22
N ARG A 265 -17.65 12.04 -16.36
CA ARG A 265 -17.16 12.99 -17.36
C ARG A 265 -18.33 13.79 -17.92
N GLN A 266 -18.11 15.09 -18.06
CA GLN A 266 -19.17 16.04 -18.39
C GLN A 266 -19.96 15.66 -19.65
N PHE A 267 -19.30 15.21 -20.73
CA PHE A 267 -20.01 14.85 -21.96
C PHE A 267 -20.92 13.62 -21.78
N VAL A 268 -20.57 12.68 -20.89
CA VAL A 268 -21.40 11.52 -20.55
C VAL A 268 -22.58 11.94 -19.67
N ALA A 269 -22.32 12.78 -18.66
CA ALA A 269 -23.37 13.37 -17.82
C ALA A 269 -24.39 14.16 -18.67
N THR A 270 -23.92 14.99 -19.60
CA THR A 270 -24.78 15.73 -20.54
C THR A 270 -25.53 14.78 -21.48
N GLY A 271 -24.87 13.77 -22.05
CA GLY A 271 -25.55 12.79 -22.91
C GLY A 271 -26.64 11.98 -22.19
N LEU A 272 -26.42 11.64 -20.91
CA LEU A 272 -27.44 11.04 -20.06
C LEU A 272 -28.57 12.02 -19.76
N ALA A 273 -28.26 13.26 -19.38
CA ALA A 273 -29.25 14.30 -19.12
C ALA A 273 -30.14 14.56 -20.36
N ASP A 274 -29.54 14.73 -21.54
CA ASP A 274 -30.27 14.94 -22.80
C ASP A 274 -31.15 13.74 -23.18
N SER A 275 -30.70 12.52 -22.84
CA SER A 275 -31.46 11.30 -23.10
C SER A 275 -32.50 10.99 -22.01
N LEU A 276 -32.36 11.45 -20.77
CA LEU A 276 -33.22 11.01 -19.67
C LEU A 276 -34.14 12.11 -19.13
N ASN A 277 -33.74 13.38 -19.21
CA ASN A 277 -34.54 14.48 -18.69
C ASN A 277 -35.81 14.68 -19.51
N ASN A 278 -36.94 14.71 -18.82
CA ASN A 278 -38.24 15.07 -19.38
C ASN A 278 -39.16 15.60 -18.26
N SER A 279 -40.47 15.69 -18.51
CA SER A 279 -41.44 16.16 -17.50
C SER A 279 -41.61 15.24 -16.29
N GLU A 280 -41.21 13.97 -16.41
CA GLU A 280 -41.38 12.92 -15.40
C GLU A 280 -40.05 12.42 -14.81
N ARG A 281 -38.90 12.71 -15.42
CA ARG A 281 -37.58 12.21 -14.99
C ARG A 281 -36.52 13.31 -14.98
N LYS A 282 -35.66 13.30 -13.97
CA LYS A 282 -34.51 14.21 -13.83
C LYS A 282 -33.22 13.49 -13.46
N VAL A 283 -32.15 13.84 -14.14
CA VAL A 283 -30.77 13.42 -13.84
C VAL A 283 -30.13 14.45 -12.91
N GLU A 284 -29.60 13.97 -11.78
CA GLU A 284 -28.90 14.79 -10.79
C GLU A 284 -27.61 14.12 -10.32
N ILE A 285 -26.67 14.90 -9.79
CA ILE A 285 -25.47 14.33 -9.18
C ILE A 285 -25.87 13.62 -7.89
N ALA A 286 -25.31 12.42 -7.68
CA ALA A 286 -25.54 11.63 -6.48
C ALA A 286 -25.29 12.44 -5.20
N ASN A 287 -26.21 12.33 -4.24
CA ASN A 287 -26.07 13.04 -2.98
C ASN A 287 -24.95 12.45 -2.09
N ARG A 288 -24.59 13.19 -1.05
CA ARG A 288 -23.47 12.86 -0.16
C ARG A 288 -23.61 11.51 0.56
N ASN A 289 -24.82 10.99 0.76
CA ASN A 289 -25.04 9.72 1.45
C ASN A 289 -24.53 8.52 0.64
N ILE A 290 -24.52 8.62 -0.69
CA ILE A 290 -23.90 7.58 -1.53
C ILE A 290 -22.38 7.60 -1.36
N ILE A 291 -21.77 8.79 -1.32
CA ILE A 291 -20.33 8.95 -1.07
C ILE A 291 -19.95 8.39 0.32
N LEU A 292 -20.80 8.57 1.34
CA LEU A 292 -20.58 8.04 2.69
C LEU A 292 -20.43 6.51 2.76
N LEU A 293 -20.93 5.77 1.76
CA LEU A 293 -20.74 4.31 1.69
C LEU A 293 -19.26 3.93 1.57
N ARG A 294 -18.46 4.71 0.83
CA ARG A 294 -17.01 4.50 0.72
C ARG A 294 -16.23 5.08 1.89
N GLU A 295 -16.70 6.20 2.42
CA GLU A 295 -15.97 6.90 3.47
C GLU A 295 -15.99 6.16 4.80
N GLN A 296 -17.06 5.42 5.11
CA GLN A 296 -17.17 4.55 6.28
C GLN A 296 -16.81 3.12 5.90
N LYS A 297 -15.61 2.70 6.28
CA LYS A 297 -15.00 1.44 5.86
C LYS A 297 -15.59 0.26 6.64
N SER A 298 -15.80 -0.86 5.96
CA SER A 298 -16.09 -2.13 6.61
C SER A 298 -14.89 -2.63 7.42
N ALA A 299 -15.12 -3.60 8.31
CA ALA A 299 -14.05 -4.24 9.07
C ALA A 299 -12.97 -4.86 8.16
N HIS A 300 -13.36 -5.44 7.02
CA HIS A 300 -12.44 -6.04 6.05
C HIS A 300 -11.64 -4.97 5.30
N GLU A 301 -12.27 -3.84 4.93
CA GLU A 301 -11.56 -2.70 4.33
C GLU A 301 -10.53 -2.10 5.30
N ILE A 302 -10.89 -1.99 6.58
CA ILE A 302 -9.99 -1.53 7.64
C ILE A 302 -8.79 -2.48 7.80
N GLU A 303 -8.99 -3.80 7.72
CA GLU A 303 -7.89 -4.77 7.78
C GLU A 303 -6.90 -4.61 6.63
N ILE A 304 -7.40 -4.40 5.41
CA ILE A 304 -6.56 -4.11 4.23
C ILE A 304 -5.78 -2.81 4.46
N LEU A 305 -6.45 -1.73 4.85
CA LEU A 305 -5.84 -0.42 5.11
C LEU A 305 -4.79 -0.48 6.23
N ARG A 306 -5.06 -1.24 7.31
CA ARG A 306 -4.12 -1.46 8.41
C ARG A 306 -2.87 -2.17 7.92
N CYS A 307 -3.02 -3.25 7.14
CA CYS A 307 -1.86 -4.00 6.67
C CYS A 307 -0.99 -3.19 5.71
N VAL A 308 -1.58 -2.53 4.72
CA VAL A 308 -0.83 -1.72 3.74
C VAL A 308 -0.14 -0.53 4.41
N SER A 309 -0.80 0.11 5.39
CA SER A 309 -0.23 1.25 6.14
C SER A 309 0.91 0.82 7.06
N THR A 310 0.73 -0.24 7.86
CA THR A 310 1.78 -0.77 8.73
C THR A 310 2.99 -1.27 7.92
N THR A 311 2.73 -1.95 6.81
CA THR A 311 3.80 -2.43 5.92
C THR A 311 4.56 -1.27 5.29
N THR A 312 3.88 -0.17 4.96
CA THR A 312 4.53 1.04 4.44
C THR A 312 5.49 1.67 5.44
N VAL A 313 5.11 1.76 6.71
CA VAL A 313 6.04 2.20 7.77
C VAL A 313 7.27 1.29 7.84
N ASN A 314 7.08 -0.03 7.76
CA ASN A 314 8.18 -1.00 7.78
C ASN A 314 9.08 -0.88 6.54
N VAL A 315 8.52 -0.59 5.36
CA VAL A 315 9.27 -0.31 4.13
C VAL A 315 10.15 0.93 4.32
N ILE A 316 9.60 2.03 4.83
CA ILE A 316 10.39 3.26 5.08
C ILE A 316 11.53 2.98 6.08
N ARG A 317 11.25 2.23 7.15
CA ARG A 317 12.27 1.81 8.13
C ARG A 317 13.37 0.97 7.51
N ALA A 318 13.02 0.00 6.67
CA ALA A 318 13.97 -0.87 5.98
C ALA A 318 14.84 -0.05 5.01
N VAL A 319 14.23 0.80 4.18
CA VAL A 319 14.95 1.65 3.23
C VAL A 319 15.89 2.62 3.94
N LYS A 320 15.46 3.24 5.05
CA LYS A 320 16.30 4.15 5.84
C LYS A 320 17.66 3.54 6.21
N GLN A 321 17.73 2.23 6.48
CA GLN A 321 18.99 1.56 6.85
C GLN A 321 20.06 1.61 5.73
N HIS A 322 19.64 1.89 4.50
CA HIS A 322 20.49 1.97 3.32
C HIS A 322 20.72 3.41 2.82
N ILE A 323 20.05 4.41 3.41
CA ILE A 323 20.24 5.82 3.06
C ILE A 323 21.52 6.34 3.71
N GLN A 324 22.44 6.86 2.90
CA GLN A 324 23.70 7.45 3.34
C GLN A 324 23.96 8.78 2.66
N VAL A 325 24.77 9.64 3.31
CA VAL A 325 25.23 10.90 2.71
C VAL A 325 25.85 10.63 1.34
N GLY A 326 25.43 11.38 0.33
CA GLY A 326 25.84 11.26 -1.07
C GLY A 326 24.81 10.60 -1.99
N VAL A 327 23.87 9.84 -1.43
CA VAL A 327 22.73 9.25 -2.17
C VAL A 327 21.84 10.33 -2.75
N ARG A 328 21.21 10.05 -3.89
CA ARG A 328 20.23 10.93 -4.53
C ARG A 328 18.81 10.60 -4.14
N GLU A 329 17.91 11.57 -4.30
CA GLU A 329 16.47 11.37 -4.12
C GLU A 329 15.95 10.21 -4.99
N SER A 330 16.37 10.15 -6.27
CA SER A 330 15.93 9.08 -7.18
C SER A 330 16.43 7.70 -6.76
N GLU A 331 17.66 7.60 -6.23
CA GLU A 331 18.23 6.35 -5.75
C GLU A 331 17.44 5.81 -4.54
N VAL A 332 16.90 6.70 -3.69
CA VAL A 332 16.02 6.29 -2.58
C VAL A 332 14.63 5.89 -3.07
N GLN A 333 14.09 6.55 -4.11
CA GLN A 333 12.83 6.13 -4.76
C GLN A 333 12.94 4.72 -5.35
N GLU A 334 14.07 4.38 -5.97
CA GLU A 334 14.34 3.02 -6.47
C GLU A 334 14.42 2.00 -5.33
N MET A 335 15.04 2.36 -4.20
CA MET A 335 15.05 1.51 -3.00
C MET A 335 13.64 1.24 -2.46
N LEU A 336 12.78 2.28 -2.41
CA LEU A 336 11.38 2.15 -2.00
C LEU A 336 10.61 1.22 -2.95
N THR A 337 10.79 1.40 -4.26
CA THR A 337 10.18 0.55 -5.29
C THR A 337 10.50 -0.93 -5.05
N LEU A 338 11.79 -1.26 -4.90
CA LEU A 338 12.23 -2.63 -4.65
C LEU A 338 11.69 -3.19 -3.32
N ALA A 339 11.65 -2.36 -2.27
CA ALA A 339 11.13 -2.77 -0.97
C ALA A 339 9.63 -3.08 -0.99
N TYR A 340 8.82 -2.29 -1.71
CA TYR A 340 7.39 -2.57 -1.89
C TYR A 340 7.13 -3.82 -2.71
N GLU A 341 7.89 -4.05 -3.79
CA GLU A 341 7.80 -5.27 -4.60
C GLU A 341 8.10 -6.51 -3.75
N GLU A 342 9.15 -6.45 -2.94
CA GLU A 342 9.50 -7.52 -2.00
C GLU A 342 8.45 -7.72 -0.90
N ALA A 343 7.74 -6.66 -0.49
CA ALA A 343 6.62 -6.74 0.44
C ALA A 343 5.34 -7.34 -0.19
N GLY A 344 5.30 -7.55 -1.51
CA GLY A 344 4.12 -8.03 -2.24
C GLY A 344 3.04 -6.96 -2.43
N LEU A 345 3.40 -5.68 -2.33
CA LEU A 345 2.46 -4.57 -2.51
C LEU A 345 2.54 -4.01 -3.93
N SER A 346 1.40 -3.58 -4.47
CA SER A 346 1.36 -2.90 -5.76
C SER A 346 1.77 -1.44 -5.57
N TYR A 347 2.86 -1.04 -6.21
CA TYR A 347 3.42 0.31 -6.09
C TYR A 347 3.52 0.95 -7.48
N GLU A 348 3.25 2.25 -7.57
CA GLU A 348 3.46 3.02 -8.80
C GLU A 348 4.88 3.54 -8.81
N ALA A 349 5.70 3.12 -9.79
CA ALA A 349 7.09 3.51 -9.89
C ALA A 349 7.24 5.04 -9.93
N GLY A 350 8.05 5.60 -9.04
CA GLY A 350 8.21 7.05 -8.88
C GLY A 350 7.07 7.73 -8.11
N GLY A 351 6.14 6.95 -7.55
CA GLY A 351 5.00 7.45 -6.76
C GLY A 351 5.37 7.93 -5.35
N SER A 352 6.56 7.60 -4.86
CA SER A 352 7.07 8.12 -3.57
C SER A 352 7.73 9.47 -3.77
N LEU A 353 7.37 10.42 -2.92
CA LEU A 353 8.02 11.70 -2.80
C LEU A 353 9.22 11.56 -1.85
N VAL A 354 10.44 11.73 -2.38
CA VAL A 354 11.66 11.77 -1.58
C VAL A 354 12.30 13.14 -1.74
N LEU A 355 12.39 13.89 -0.64
CA LEU A 355 12.88 15.27 -0.63
C LEU A 355 13.95 15.47 0.43
N PHE A 356 15.06 16.10 0.06
CA PHE A 356 16.16 16.43 0.98
C PHE A 356 16.24 17.92 1.29
N GLY A 357 16.35 18.26 2.58
CA GLY A 357 16.59 19.63 3.04
C GLY A 357 15.59 20.64 2.44
N LYS A 358 16.09 21.60 1.65
CA LYS A 358 15.27 22.68 1.06
C LYS A 358 14.22 22.19 0.07
N ASP A 359 14.43 21.03 -0.56
CA ASP A 359 13.48 20.51 -1.52
C ASP A 359 12.18 20.09 -0.82
N ALA A 360 12.29 19.68 0.46
CA ALA A 360 11.14 19.41 1.34
C ALA A 360 10.34 20.67 1.72
N ALA A 361 10.86 21.87 1.46
CA ALA A 361 10.16 23.13 1.77
C ALA A 361 8.94 23.39 0.85
N LEU A 362 8.74 22.56 -0.18
CA LEU A 362 7.56 22.58 -1.02
C LEU A 362 6.75 21.30 -0.73
N PRO A 363 5.51 21.40 -0.21
CA PRO A 363 4.73 20.23 0.23
C PRO A 363 4.53 19.14 -0.84
N HIS A 364 4.50 19.56 -2.11
CA HIS A 364 4.43 18.70 -3.30
C HIS A 364 5.62 18.98 -4.25
N GLY A 365 6.81 19.26 -3.69
CA GLY A 365 8.01 19.51 -4.50
C GLY A 365 8.28 18.33 -5.43
N SER A 366 8.74 18.57 -6.66
CA SER A 366 9.03 17.50 -7.61
C SER A 366 10.33 16.73 -7.32
N GLY A 367 11.05 17.11 -6.27
CA GLY A 367 12.48 16.82 -6.11
C GLY A 367 13.33 17.55 -7.15
N ASN A 368 14.62 17.69 -6.89
CA ASN A 368 15.61 18.18 -7.86
C ASN A 368 16.68 17.13 -8.16
N ASP A 369 16.42 15.86 -7.79
CA ASP A 369 17.41 14.79 -7.75
C ASP A 369 18.62 15.18 -6.88
N THR A 370 18.32 15.84 -5.75
CA THR A 370 19.34 16.39 -4.85
C THR A 370 20.16 15.28 -4.23
N ARG A 371 21.47 15.49 -4.11
CA ARG A 371 22.35 14.60 -3.33
C ARG A 371 22.25 14.94 -1.85
N LEU A 372 22.02 13.93 -1.02
CA LEU A 372 21.92 14.07 0.42
C LEU A 372 23.24 14.54 1.03
N GLU A 373 23.23 15.69 1.71
CA GLU A 373 24.37 16.21 2.45
C GLU A 373 24.17 16.12 3.97
N LYS A 374 25.25 16.27 4.74
CA LYS A 374 25.15 16.38 6.19
C LYS A 374 24.39 17.66 6.56
N GLY A 375 23.47 17.57 7.50
CA GLY A 375 22.63 18.70 7.92
C GLY A 375 21.33 18.84 7.13
N MET A 376 21.07 17.94 6.17
CA MET A 376 19.76 17.80 5.54
C MET A 376 18.96 16.71 6.25
N MET A 377 17.70 16.99 6.55
CA MET A 377 16.72 15.94 6.86
C MET A 377 16.20 15.33 5.57
N VAL A 378 15.77 14.08 5.67
CA VAL A 378 15.12 13.32 4.61
C VAL A 378 13.64 13.28 4.90
N LEU A 379 12.82 13.77 3.98
CA LEU A 379 11.37 13.57 3.96
C LEU A 379 11.06 12.49 2.93
N ILE A 380 10.40 11.42 3.36
CA ILE A 380 9.82 10.40 2.50
C ILE A 380 8.32 10.42 2.75
N ASP A 381 7.57 10.73 1.70
CA ASP A 381 6.12 10.57 1.65
C ASP A 381 5.80 9.50 0.61
N SER A 382 5.13 8.43 1.05
CA SER A 382 5.04 7.21 0.28
C SER A 382 3.83 6.37 0.65
N GLY A 383 3.24 5.76 -0.36
CA GLY A 383 2.12 4.84 -0.25
C GLY A 383 2.21 3.70 -1.25
N ALA A 384 1.52 2.60 -0.97
CA ALA A 384 1.36 1.48 -1.87
C ALA A 384 -0.07 0.93 -1.80
N ARG A 385 -0.38 -0.06 -2.65
CA ARG A 385 -1.71 -0.65 -2.76
C ARG A 385 -1.73 -2.11 -2.33
N LEU A 386 -2.75 -2.45 -1.55
CA LEU A 386 -3.15 -3.83 -1.26
C LEU A 386 -4.62 -3.99 -1.65
N HIS A 387 -4.93 -4.95 -2.51
CA HIS A 387 -6.30 -5.25 -2.97
C HIS A 387 -7.11 -4.05 -3.49
N GLY A 388 -6.43 -2.98 -3.92
CA GLY A 388 -7.04 -1.75 -4.43
C GLY A 388 -7.09 -0.58 -3.44
N TYR A 389 -6.81 -0.80 -2.14
CA TYR A 389 -6.76 0.22 -1.10
C TYR A 389 -5.33 0.74 -0.93
N LEU A 390 -5.18 2.03 -0.60
CA LEU A 390 -3.88 2.69 -0.46
C LEU A 390 -3.45 2.85 1.00
N SER A 391 -2.14 2.87 1.22
CA SER A 391 -1.52 3.59 2.33
C SER A 391 -1.07 4.98 1.89
N ASP A 392 -0.86 5.86 2.86
CA ASP A 392 -0.22 7.16 2.66
C ASP A 392 0.52 7.54 3.95
N ILE A 393 1.84 7.65 3.88
CA ILE A 393 2.71 7.78 5.06
C ILE A 393 3.88 8.70 4.74
N THR A 394 3.98 9.79 5.49
CA THR A 394 5.14 10.67 5.53
C THR A 394 5.98 10.47 6.78
N ARG A 395 7.29 10.37 6.60
CA ARG A 395 8.32 10.42 7.65
C ARG A 395 9.38 11.43 7.30
N THR A 396 9.77 12.26 8.28
CA THR A 396 10.91 13.18 8.15
C THR A 396 11.94 12.86 9.24
N PHE A 397 13.18 12.57 8.85
CA PHE A 397 14.21 12.11 9.80
C PHE A 397 15.65 12.53 9.43
N TRP A 398 16.52 12.44 10.41
CA TRP A 398 17.96 12.63 10.29
C TRP A 398 18.64 11.36 9.79
N VAL A 399 19.49 11.50 8.77
CA VAL A 399 20.54 10.52 8.46
C VAL A 399 21.85 10.95 9.12
N ARG A 400 22.25 12.22 8.93
CA ARG A 400 23.45 12.77 9.57
C ARG A 400 23.33 14.27 9.78
N ARG A 401 23.44 14.69 11.05
CA ARG A 401 23.46 16.10 11.45
C ARG A 401 24.64 16.85 10.84
N GLY A 402 24.43 18.15 10.60
CA GLY A 402 25.43 19.07 10.08
C GLY A 402 26.30 19.68 11.18
N HIS A 403 27.25 20.52 10.78
CA HIS A 403 28.12 21.25 11.72
C HIS A 403 27.44 22.50 12.33
N ASN A 404 26.38 23.01 11.69
CA ASN A 404 25.62 24.15 12.20
C ASN A 404 24.68 23.69 13.33
N LYS A 405 25.07 23.93 14.58
CA LYS A 405 24.27 23.56 15.76
C LYS A 405 22.92 24.28 15.79
N GLU A 406 22.89 25.58 15.49
CA GLU A 406 21.66 26.37 15.53
C GLU A 406 20.61 25.84 14.55
N MET A 407 21.01 25.48 13.33
CA MET A 407 20.11 24.86 12.35
C MET A 407 19.64 23.48 12.78
N ASN A 408 20.52 22.65 13.38
CA ASN A 408 20.11 21.34 13.88
C ASN A 408 19.08 21.49 15.02
N ASP A 409 19.30 22.43 15.95
CA ASP A 409 18.37 22.70 17.05
C ASP A 409 17.02 23.23 16.55
N GLU A 410 17.03 24.10 15.53
CA GLU A 410 15.81 24.60 14.87
C GLU A 410 15.01 23.46 14.23
N LEU A 411 15.67 22.58 13.48
CA LEU A 411 15.02 21.44 12.82
C LEU A 411 14.43 20.45 13.83
N ASP A 412 15.11 20.19 14.95
CA ASP A 412 14.56 19.37 16.02
C ASP A 412 13.34 20.03 16.69
N LYS A 413 13.39 21.35 16.92
CA LYS A 413 12.27 22.11 17.48
C LYS A 413 11.06 22.06 16.55
N VAL A 414 11.26 22.25 15.24
CA VAL A 414 10.19 22.17 14.25
C VAL A 414 9.63 20.76 14.16
N TRP A 415 10.49 19.75 14.17
CA TRP A 415 10.06 18.34 14.17
C TRP A 415 9.18 18.03 15.37
N GLU A 416 9.60 18.43 16.57
CA GLU A 416 8.81 18.24 17.79
C GLU A 416 7.50 19.05 17.76
N THR A 417 7.50 20.24 17.15
CA THR A 417 6.28 21.04 16.94
C THR A 417 5.28 20.32 16.03
N VAL A 418 5.75 19.72 14.94
CA VAL A 418 4.91 18.93 14.01
C VAL A 418 4.35 17.70 14.71
N LYS A 419 5.18 16.97 15.47
CA LYS A 419 4.72 15.83 16.29
C LYS A 419 3.66 16.25 17.31
N ASN A 420 3.86 17.36 18.02
CA ASN A 420 2.88 17.87 18.98
C ASN A 420 1.57 18.30 18.30
N ALA A 421 1.65 18.86 17.08
CA ALA A 421 0.46 19.18 16.28
C ALA A 421 -0.30 17.92 15.85
N GLN A 422 0.42 16.86 15.45
CA GLN A 422 -0.17 15.56 15.10
C GLN A 422 -0.87 14.94 16.31
N THR A 423 -0.24 14.97 17.48
CA THR A 423 -0.83 14.52 18.76
C THR A 423 -2.09 15.32 19.12
N ALA A 424 -2.05 16.65 19.03
CA ALA A 424 -3.22 17.49 19.34
C ALA A 424 -4.39 17.23 18.39
N ALA A 425 -4.12 16.94 17.11
CA ALA A 425 -5.13 16.46 16.19
C ALA A 425 -5.72 15.12 16.63
N LEU A 426 -4.89 14.13 16.98
CA LEU A 426 -5.37 12.82 17.47
C LEU A 426 -6.29 12.96 18.68
N GLU A 427 -5.91 13.75 19.67
CA GLU A 427 -6.69 13.99 20.90
C GLU A 427 -8.05 14.66 20.63
N ALA A 428 -8.17 15.39 19.52
CA ALA A 428 -9.41 16.01 19.07
C ALA A 428 -10.36 15.04 18.35
N ILE A 429 -9.90 13.85 17.94
CA ILE A 429 -10.71 12.88 17.19
C ILE A 429 -11.69 12.17 18.12
N LYS A 430 -12.99 12.41 17.90
CA LYS A 430 -14.10 11.70 18.54
C LYS A 430 -15.29 11.66 17.56
N PRO A 431 -16.13 10.62 17.59
CA PRO A 431 -17.37 10.62 16.81
C PRO A 431 -18.21 11.88 17.06
N GLY A 432 -18.79 12.43 15.99
CA GLY A 432 -19.67 13.60 16.01
C GLY A 432 -18.96 14.95 15.98
N VAL A 433 -17.63 15.02 16.10
CA VAL A 433 -16.92 16.31 15.96
C VAL A 433 -16.78 16.69 14.49
N ALA A 434 -16.84 17.99 14.18
CA ALA A 434 -16.65 18.49 12.82
C ALA A 434 -15.20 18.28 12.35
N CYS A 435 -14.99 17.95 11.07
CA CYS A 435 -13.65 17.79 10.48
C CYS A 435 -12.75 19.01 10.72
N SER A 436 -13.32 20.22 10.67
CA SER A 436 -12.59 21.46 10.92
C SER A 436 -12.02 21.60 12.34
N SER A 437 -12.61 20.96 13.37
CA SER A 437 -12.10 21.11 14.73
C SER A 437 -10.76 20.41 14.93
N ILE A 438 -10.51 19.33 14.19
CA ILE A 438 -9.28 18.54 14.26
C ILE A 438 -8.14 19.31 13.60
N ASP A 439 -8.39 19.87 12.41
CA ASP A 439 -7.45 20.75 11.71
C ASP A 439 -7.09 21.99 12.56
N LYS A 440 -8.09 22.61 13.23
CA LYS A 440 -7.87 23.72 14.16
C LYS A 440 -6.97 23.33 15.35
N ALA A 441 -7.09 22.12 15.89
CA ALA A 441 -6.27 21.66 17.00
C ALA A 441 -4.78 21.60 16.62
N ALA A 442 -4.44 21.00 15.48
CA ALA A 442 -3.07 21.00 14.96
C ALA A 442 -2.55 22.40 14.64
N ARG A 443 -3.37 23.23 13.96
CA ARG A 443 -3.00 24.60 13.60
C ARG A 443 -2.72 25.48 14.81
N HIS A 444 -3.47 25.29 15.90
CA HIS A 444 -3.27 26.03 17.13
C HIS A 444 -1.86 25.82 17.68
N VAL A 445 -1.42 24.56 17.83
CA VAL A 445 -0.07 24.21 18.29
C VAL A 445 1.01 24.84 17.41
N ILE A 446 0.90 24.69 16.09
CA ILE A 446 1.88 25.26 15.14
C ILE A 446 1.93 26.79 15.21
N THR A 447 0.77 27.43 15.38
CA THR A 447 0.65 28.89 15.45
C THR A 447 1.26 29.44 16.74
N GLU A 448 1.03 28.79 17.88
CA GLU A 448 1.62 29.20 19.16
C GLU A 448 3.15 29.11 19.17
N GLN A 449 3.73 28.19 18.39
CA GLN A 449 5.18 28.10 18.20
C GLN A 449 5.75 29.10 17.19
N GLY A 450 4.90 29.94 16.57
CA GLY A 450 5.29 30.97 15.62
C GLY A 450 5.33 30.54 14.16
N TYR A 451 4.90 29.31 13.83
CA TYR A 451 4.96 28.74 12.47
C TYR A 451 3.60 28.72 11.76
N GLY A 452 2.58 29.42 12.26
CA GLY A 452 1.21 29.35 11.72
C GLY A 452 1.09 29.63 10.21
N SER A 453 1.87 30.59 9.70
CA SER A 453 1.92 30.90 8.25
C SER A 453 2.66 29.85 7.40
N LYS A 454 3.30 28.87 8.04
CA LYS A 454 4.13 27.83 7.41
C LYS A 454 3.42 26.47 7.33
N PHE A 455 2.24 26.33 7.92
CA PHE A 455 1.36 25.18 7.71
C PHE A 455 0.30 25.52 6.65
N THR A 456 0.66 25.27 5.39
CA THR A 456 0.04 25.89 4.20
C THR A 456 -1.08 25.07 3.55
N HIS A 457 -1.27 23.82 3.96
CA HIS A 457 -2.30 22.92 3.44
C HIS A 457 -3.21 22.40 4.56
N ARG A 458 -4.25 21.65 4.21
CA ARG A 458 -5.17 20.95 5.13
C ARG A 458 -4.42 19.98 6.05
N LEU A 459 -4.99 19.64 7.21
CA LEU A 459 -4.43 18.62 8.11
C LEU A 459 -4.45 17.20 7.55
N GLY A 460 -5.38 16.88 6.66
CA GLY A 460 -5.45 15.56 6.07
C GLY A 460 -6.64 15.36 5.16
N HIS A 461 -6.74 14.16 4.61
CA HIS A 461 -7.79 13.73 3.69
C HIS A 461 -8.19 12.30 3.98
N GLY A 462 -9.39 11.93 3.53
CA GLY A 462 -9.85 10.55 3.56
C GLY A 462 -8.95 9.67 2.72
N LEU A 463 -8.81 8.42 3.16
CA LEU A 463 -8.00 7.40 2.51
C LEU A 463 -8.80 6.12 2.36
N GLY A 464 -8.69 5.50 1.19
CA GLY A 464 -9.42 4.28 0.84
C GLY A 464 -8.90 3.69 -0.45
N MET A 465 -9.78 3.61 -1.45
CA MET A 465 -9.40 3.14 -2.80
C MET A 465 -8.80 4.26 -3.66
N GLU A 466 -8.99 5.51 -3.24
CA GLU A 466 -8.29 6.71 -3.72
C GLU A 466 -7.30 7.20 -2.67
N GLY A 467 -6.19 7.79 -3.12
CA GLY A 467 -5.24 8.44 -2.20
C GLY A 467 -5.90 9.62 -1.48
N HIS A 468 -6.69 10.41 -2.21
CA HIS A 468 -7.49 11.50 -1.65
C HIS A 468 -8.98 11.24 -1.88
N GLU A 469 -9.69 10.86 -0.82
CA GLU A 469 -11.16 10.84 -0.77
C GLU A 469 -11.65 11.67 0.43
N GLY A 470 -12.96 11.75 0.65
CA GLY A 470 -13.48 12.38 1.86
C GLY A 470 -13.39 11.46 3.09
N PRO A 471 -13.49 12.01 4.31
CA PRO A 471 -13.63 13.44 4.61
C PRO A 471 -12.32 14.21 4.50
N TYR A 472 -12.38 15.50 4.17
CA TYR A 472 -11.20 16.38 4.18
C TYR A 472 -11.10 17.16 5.50
N LEU A 473 -9.95 17.05 6.19
CA LEU A 473 -9.68 17.75 7.44
C LEU A 473 -9.09 19.14 7.17
N ASN A 474 -9.95 20.12 6.91
CA ASN A 474 -9.55 21.51 6.70
C ASN A 474 -10.42 22.48 7.51
N ILE A 475 -9.90 23.67 7.82
CA ILE A 475 -10.61 24.71 8.59
C ILE A 475 -12.02 25.05 8.11
N GLY A 476 -12.30 24.89 6.81
CA GLY A 476 -13.57 25.24 6.18
C GLY A 476 -14.61 24.12 6.22
N ASN A 477 -14.22 22.88 6.55
CA ASN A 477 -15.15 21.75 6.61
C ASN A 477 -15.86 21.70 7.97
N THR A 478 -16.79 22.64 8.17
CA THR A 478 -17.58 22.76 9.41
C THR A 478 -18.76 21.81 9.49
N ASP A 479 -19.22 21.30 8.34
CA ASP A 479 -20.52 20.62 8.23
C ASP A 479 -20.38 19.09 8.25
N THR A 480 -19.19 18.56 7.94
CA THR A 480 -18.94 17.11 7.96
C THR A 480 -18.51 16.69 9.36
N GLU A 481 -19.37 15.93 10.04
CA GLU A 481 -19.05 15.27 11.31
C GLU A 481 -18.31 13.96 11.08
N LEU A 482 -17.34 13.66 11.96
CA LEU A 482 -16.67 12.36 11.97
C LEU A 482 -17.63 11.26 12.40
N LYS A 483 -17.59 10.15 11.66
CA LYS A 483 -18.36 8.94 11.94
C LYS A 483 -17.42 7.74 12.11
N PRO A 484 -17.76 6.77 12.97
CA PRO A 484 -17.03 5.51 13.06
C PRO A 484 -16.85 4.86 11.68
N GLY A 485 -15.68 4.25 11.45
CA GLY A 485 -15.31 3.67 10.16
C GLY A 485 -14.69 4.66 9.18
N MET A 486 -14.71 5.98 9.45
CA MET A 486 -13.96 6.93 8.64
C MET A 486 -12.46 6.76 8.81
N VAL A 487 -11.73 6.75 7.71
CA VAL A 487 -10.26 6.64 7.67
C VAL A 487 -9.68 7.83 6.90
N PHE A 488 -8.69 8.48 7.47
CA PHE A 488 -8.00 9.65 6.90
C PHE A 488 -6.54 9.77 7.36
N THR A 489 -5.77 10.60 6.67
CA THR A 489 -4.41 10.99 7.05
C THR A 489 -4.45 12.06 8.14
N ASN A 490 -3.44 12.05 9.02
CA ASN A 490 -3.14 13.12 9.98
C ASN A 490 -1.71 13.60 9.74
N GLU A 491 -1.57 14.63 8.91
CA GLU A 491 -0.34 15.01 8.22
C GLU A 491 0.06 16.50 8.42
N PRO A 492 0.13 17.03 9.66
CA PRO A 492 0.59 18.40 9.85
C PRO A 492 2.01 18.56 9.32
N GLY A 493 2.30 19.73 8.75
CA GLY A 493 3.61 20.04 8.22
C GLY A 493 3.98 21.51 8.35
N ILE A 494 5.27 21.78 8.52
CA ILE A 494 5.85 23.12 8.54
C ILE A 494 6.83 23.25 7.38
N TYR A 495 6.60 24.25 6.53
CA TYR A 495 7.37 24.47 5.30
C TYR A 495 7.97 25.87 5.29
N VAL A 496 9.30 25.94 5.39
CA VAL A 496 10.04 27.20 5.31
C VAL A 496 10.73 27.26 3.96
N GLU A 497 10.06 27.91 3.01
CA GLU A 497 10.51 28.06 1.61
C GLU A 497 12.00 28.44 1.51
N GLY A 498 12.71 27.70 0.65
CA GLY A 498 14.14 27.88 0.45
C GLY A 498 15.04 27.29 1.54
N SER A 499 14.48 26.73 2.62
CA SER A 499 15.25 26.22 3.76
C SER A 499 14.98 24.74 4.06
N TYR A 500 13.78 24.40 4.54
CA TYR A 500 13.41 23.04 4.93
C TYR A 500 11.90 22.84 4.94
N GLY A 501 11.46 21.59 4.93
CA GLY A 501 10.11 21.21 5.32
C GLY A 501 10.11 19.94 6.15
N ILE A 502 9.19 19.86 7.10
CA ILE A 502 9.01 18.71 7.99
C ILE A 502 7.53 18.38 8.03
N ARG A 503 7.18 17.15 7.66
CA ARG A 503 5.84 16.57 7.74
C ARG A 503 5.93 15.20 8.41
N LEU A 504 4.94 14.89 9.23
CA LEU A 504 4.70 13.57 9.81
C LEU A 504 3.27 13.20 9.50
N GLU A 505 3.06 12.00 8.98
CA GLU A 505 1.74 11.56 8.53
C GLU A 505 1.48 10.12 8.88
N ASP A 506 0.29 9.89 9.42
CA ASP A 506 -0.17 8.58 9.81
C ASP A 506 -1.65 8.42 9.46
N VAL A 507 -2.04 7.18 9.18
CA VAL A 507 -3.41 6.82 8.83
C VAL A 507 -4.20 6.52 10.09
N VAL A 508 -5.34 7.19 10.26
CA VAL A 508 -6.16 7.13 11.46
C VAL A 508 -7.57 6.66 11.11
N LEU A 509 -8.08 5.73 11.90
CA LEU A 509 -9.47 5.27 11.90
C LEU A 509 -10.24 5.94 13.02
N VAL A 510 -11.44 6.44 12.74
CA VAL A 510 -12.42 6.82 13.76
C VAL A 510 -13.12 5.57 14.28
N THR A 511 -13.09 5.36 15.59
CA THR A 511 -13.77 4.25 16.26
C THR A 511 -15.04 4.74 16.96
N GLU A 512 -15.85 3.83 17.50
CA GLU A 512 -17.07 4.17 18.26
C GLU A 512 -16.83 5.10 19.47
N THR A 513 -15.60 5.14 20.00
CA THR A 513 -15.27 5.88 21.23
C THR A 513 -14.09 6.83 21.08
N GLY A 514 -13.45 6.90 19.92
CA GLY A 514 -12.26 7.71 19.69
C GLY A 514 -11.61 7.39 18.36
N TYR A 515 -10.35 6.95 18.40
CA TYR A 515 -9.57 6.64 17.21
C TYR A 515 -8.66 5.41 17.38
N GLU A 516 -8.18 4.88 16.26
CA GLU A 516 -7.13 3.87 16.15
C GLU A 516 -6.11 4.32 15.09
N ILE A 517 -4.81 4.11 15.34
CA ILE A 517 -3.75 4.40 14.37
C ILE A 517 -3.53 3.14 13.53
N LEU A 518 -3.84 3.19 12.24
CA LEU A 518 -3.75 2.05 11.33
C LEU A 518 -2.33 1.82 10.79
N SER A 519 -1.48 2.84 10.81
CA SER A 519 -0.07 2.76 10.41
C SER A 519 0.82 2.05 11.45
N GLY A 520 0.28 1.68 12.61
CA GLY A 520 1.03 1.12 13.72
C GLY A 520 1.65 2.20 14.59
N ASN A 521 2.97 2.23 14.70
CA ASN A 521 3.67 3.19 15.56
C ASN A 521 3.90 4.52 14.85
N LEU A 522 3.50 5.62 15.51
CA LEU A 522 3.87 6.98 15.14
C LEU A 522 5.39 7.15 15.17
N ALA A 523 5.90 8.17 14.48
CA ALA A 523 7.31 8.54 14.57
C ALA A 523 7.67 8.98 16.00
N GLU A 524 8.60 8.27 16.64
CA GLU A 524 8.96 8.54 18.04
C GLU A 524 9.98 9.67 18.17
N SER A 525 10.90 9.79 17.20
CA SER A 525 11.97 10.79 17.20
C SER A 525 12.35 11.25 15.79
N SER A 526 13.08 12.36 15.69
CA SER A 526 13.68 12.85 14.43
C SER A 526 14.77 11.92 13.87
N ILE A 527 14.98 10.73 14.45
CA ILE A 527 15.93 9.72 13.98
C ILE A 527 15.20 8.45 13.56
N GLU A 528 14.13 8.05 14.25
CA GLU A 528 13.40 6.82 13.99
C GLU A 528 12.10 7.10 13.23
N PRO A 529 12.05 6.81 11.92
CA PRO A 529 10.81 6.89 11.15
C PRO A 529 9.83 5.82 11.59
#